data_AF-A0A2J8WJI2-F1
#
_entry.id   AF-A0A2J8WJI2-F1
#
_cell.length_a   1.000
_cell.length_b   1.000
_cell.length_c   1.000
_cell.angle_alpha   90.00
_cell.angle_beta   90.00
_cell.angle_gamma   90.00
#
_symmetry.space_group_name_H-M   'P 1'
#
loop_
_entity.id
_entity.type
_entity.pdbx_description
1 polymer ?
#
loop_
_entity_poly.entity_id
_entity_poly.type
_entity_poly.pdbx_seq_one_letter_code
_entity_poly.pdbx_strand_id
1 'polypeptide(L)'
;MCGIWALFGSDDCLSVQCLSAMKIAHRGPDAFRFENVNGYTNCCFGFHRLAVVDPLFGMQPIRVKKYPYLWLCYNGEIYNHKKMQQHFEFEYQTKVDGEIILHLYDKGGIEQTICMLDGVFAFVLLDTATKKVFLGRDTYGVRPLFKAMTEDGFLAVCSEAKGLVTLKHSTTPFLKVEPFLPGHYEVLDLKPNGKVASVEMVKYHHCRDEPLHALYDNVEKLFPGFEIETVKNNLRILFNNAVKKRLMTDRRIGCLLSGGLDSSLVAATLLKQLKEARVQYPLQTFAIGMEDSPDLLAARKVADHIGSEHYEVLFNSEEGIQALDEVIFSLETYDITTVRASVGMYLISKYIRKNTDSVVIFSGEGSDELTQGYIYFHKDWRGRKKNCFVCQKQNS
;
A
#
# COMPACT_ATOMS: atom_id res chain seq x y z
N MET A 1 -2.92 8.59 -1.15
CA MET A 1 -2.56 7.31 -1.82
C MET A 1 -3.36 7.21 -3.10
N CYS A 2 -2.97 6.50 -4.15
CA CYS A 2 -3.84 6.41 -5.34
C CYS A 2 -5.10 5.54 -5.11
N GLY A 3 -6.10 5.70 -5.97
CA GLY A 3 -7.28 4.85 -6.04
C GLY A 3 -7.34 4.12 -7.39
N ILE A 4 -7.26 2.78 -7.36
CA ILE A 4 -7.46 1.95 -8.55
C ILE A 4 -8.89 1.41 -8.57
N TRP A 5 -9.49 1.40 -9.76
CA TRP A 5 -10.78 0.78 -10.05
C TRP A 5 -10.74 0.21 -11.45
N ALA A 6 -11.22 -1.02 -11.66
CA ALA A 6 -11.29 -1.60 -13.00
C ALA A 6 -12.43 -2.62 -13.11
N LEU A 7 -13.00 -2.72 -14.30
CA LEU A 7 -14.01 -3.71 -14.65
C LEU A 7 -13.59 -4.51 -15.88
N PHE A 8 -13.96 -5.78 -15.90
CA PHE A 8 -13.82 -6.67 -17.04
C PHE A 8 -15.15 -7.38 -17.28
N GLY A 9 -15.64 -7.33 -18.51
CA GLY A 9 -16.86 -8.03 -18.91
C GLY A 9 -18.13 -7.38 -18.38
N SER A 10 -18.19 -6.06 -18.35
CA SER A 10 -19.40 -5.31 -17.96
C SER A 10 -20.56 -5.52 -18.95
N ASP A 11 -21.80 -5.49 -18.45
CA ASP A 11 -23.02 -5.67 -19.25
C ASP A 11 -23.49 -4.37 -19.92
N ASP A 12 -23.11 -3.21 -19.38
CA ASP A 12 -23.85 -1.96 -19.57
C ASP A 12 -23.02 -0.82 -20.17
N CYS A 13 -23.70 0.27 -20.53
CA CYS A 13 -23.05 1.52 -20.92
C CYS A 13 -22.10 1.99 -19.81
N LEU A 14 -20.80 2.06 -20.12
CA LEU A 14 -19.71 2.48 -19.23
C LEU A 14 -20.01 3.76 -18.44
N SER A 15 -20.88 4.63 -18.95
CA SER A 15 -21.28 5.88 -18.29
C SER A 15 -21.89 5.66 -16.90
N VAL A 16 -22.68 4.61 -16.70
CA VAL A 16 -23.32 4.32 -15.41
C VAL A 16 -22.28 3.89 -14.37
N GLN A 17 -21.24 3.18 -14.81
CA GLN A 17 -20.21 2.62 -13.94
C GLN A 17 -19.07 3.61 -13.66
N CYS A 18 -18.87 4.63 -14.49
CA CYS A 18 -17.95 5.73 -14.23
C CYS A 18 -18.26 6.43 -12.89
N LEU A 19 -19.54 6.53 -12.50
CA LEU A 19 -19.93 7.08 -11.19
C LEU A 19 -19.44 6.22 -10.00
N SER A 20 -19.29 4.91 -10.19
CA SER A 20 -18.76 4.01 -9.16
C SER A 20 -17.26 4.25 -8.94
N ALA A 21 -16.51 4.53 -10.01
CA ALA A 21 -15.09 4.88 -9.92
C ALA A 21 -14.86 6.16 -9.07
N MET A 22 -15.82 7.08 -9.01
CA MET A 22 -15.72 8.32 -8.22
C MET A 22 -15.80 8.10 -6.70
N LYS A 23 -16.26 6.94 -6.23
CA LYS A 23 -16.41 6.64 -4.79
C LYS A 23 -15.10 6.58 -4.02
N ILE A 24 -13.97 6.50 -4.73
CA ILE A 24 -12.62 6.45 -4.15
C ILE A 24 -11.75 7.66 -4.50
N ALA A 25 -12.38 8.77 -4.94
CA ALA A 25 -11.68 9.98 -5.36
C ALA A 25 -10.84 10.62 -4.23
N HIS A 26 -11.25 10.45 -2.97
CA HIS A 26 -10.53 10.97 -1.79
C HIS A 26 -9.10 10.45 -1.69
N ARG A 27 -8.81 9.28 -2.25
CA ARG A 27 -7.47 8.70 -2.26
C ARG A 27 -6.54 9.57 -3.12
N GLY A 28 -6.92 9.80 -4.38
CA GLY A 28 -6.11 10.45 -5.40
C GLY A 28 -6.68 11.77 -5.89
N PRO A 29 -6.47 12.88 -5.15
CA PRO A 29 -7.12 14.15 -5.41
C PRO A 29 -6.52 14.97 -6.58
N ASP A 30 -5.38 14.57 -7.15
CA ASP A 30 -4.63 15.42 -8.08
C ASP A 30 -5.14 15.30 -9.52
N ALA A 31 -5.55 14.10 -9.95
CA ALA A 31 -6.08 13.86 -11.28
C ALA A 31 -6.94 12.60 -11.35
N PHE A 32 -7.86 12.56 -12.32
CA PHE A 32 -8.67 11.39 -12.64
C PHE A 32 -8.54 11.03 -14.12
N ARG A 33 -8.45 9.75 -14.44
CA ARG A 33 -8.58 9.23 -15.80
C ARG A 33 -9.52 8.03 -15.79
N PHE A 34 -10.41 8.01 -16.79
CA PHE A 34 -11.25 6.88 -17.11
C PHE A 34 -11.08 6.54 -18.58
N GLU A 35 -10.74 5.29 -18.89
CA GLU A 35 -10.65 4.81 -20.27
C GLU A 35 -11.05 3.34 -20.37
N ASN A 36 -11.58 2.96 -21.53
CA ASN A 36 -11.88 1.58 -21.87
C ASN A 36 -10.81 0.99 -22.79
N VAL A 37 -10.84 -0.33 -22.94
CA VAL A 37 -9.82 -1.07 -23.69
C VAL A 37 -10.27 -1.25 -25.14
N ASN A 38 -9.42 -0.87 -26.10
CA ASN A 38 -9.67 -1.13 -27.51
C ASN A 38 -9.83 -2.64 -27.78
N GLY A 39 -10.89 -3.04 -28.49
CA GLY A 39 -11.22 -4.45 -28.73
C GLY A 39 -11.95 -5.15 -27.56
N TYR A 40 -11.97 -4.55 -26.37
CA TYR A 40 -12.70 -5.01 -25.19
C TYR A 40 -13.41 -3.82 -24.54
N THR A 41 -14.36 -3.23 -25.27
CA THR A 41 -14.98 -1.95 -24.87
C THR A 41 -15.79 -2.03 -23.59
N ASN A 42 -16.13 -3.23 -23.12
CA ASN A 42 -16.76 -3.51 -21.82
C ASN A 42 -15.74 -3.79 -20.70
N CYS A 43 -14.45 -3.60 -20.96
CA CYS A 43 -13.38 -3.56 -19.97
C CYS A 43 -12.88 -2.12 -19.82
N CYS A 44 -12.73 -1.63 -18.60
CA CYS A 44 -12.33 -0.25 -18.35
C CYS A 44 -11.55 -0.09 -17.05
N PHE A 45 -10.81 1.02 -16.98
CA PHE A 45 -10.03 1.42 -15.83
C PHE A 45 -10.43 2.83 -15.41
N GLY A 46 -10.57 3.03 -14.10
CA GLY A 46 -10.71 4.32 -13.44
C GLY A 46 -9.54 4.50 -12.47
N PHE A 47 -8.83 5.62 -12.58
CA PHE A 47 -7.67 5.88 -11.74
C PHE A 47 -7.70 7.29 -11.17
N HIS A 48 -7.66 7.37 -9.83
CA HIS A 48 -7.50 8.60 -9.08
C HIS A 48 -6.06 8.69 -8.60
N ARG A 49 -5.35 9.75 -9.00
CA ARG A 49 -3.93 9.91 -8.76
C ARG A 49 -3.67 10.85 -7.58
N LEU A 50 -2.83 10.40 -6.66
CA LEU A 50 -2.01 11.28 -5.83
C LEU A 50 -0.60 11.23 -6.42
N ALA A 51 -0.13 12.31 -7.03
CA ALA A 51 1.16 12.37 -7.70
C ALA A 51 2.28 12.49 -6.65
N VAL A 52 2.88 11.35 -6.30
CA VAL A 52 4.02 11.23 -5.36
C VAL A 52 5.35 11.20 -6.11
N VAL A 53 5.45 10.38 -7.16
CA VAL A 53 6.60 10.29 -8.07
C VAL A 53 6.17 10.64 -9.48
N ASP A 54 6.99 11.41 -10.19
CA ASP A 54 6.81 11.81 -11.59
C ASP A 54 5.44 12.49 -11.87
N PRO A 55 5.24 13.73 -11.42
CA PRO A 55 3.96 14.42 -11.58
C PRO A 55 3.57 14.62 -13.05
N LEU A 56 4.53 14.72 -13.96
CA LEU A 56 4.28 15.05 -15.37
C LEU A 56 3.90 13.82 -16.21
N PHE A 57 4.57 12.67 -16.05
CA PHE A 57 4.40 11.54 -16.98
C PHE A 57 3.78 10.27 -16.35
N GLY A 58 3.62 10.22 -15.03
CA GLY A 58 3.16 8.99 -14.34
C GLY A 58 1.64 8.79 -14.23
N MET A 59 0.82 9.45 -15.05
CA MET A 59 -0.65 9.27 -15.00
C MET A 59 -1.06 7.88 -15.52
N GLN A 60 -2.01 7.22 -14.85
CA GLN A 60 -2.41 5.84 -15.14
C GLN A 60 -3.83 5.75 -15.73
N PRO A 61 -4.21 4.66 -16.44
CA PRO A 61 -3.42 3.46 -16.76
C PRO A 61 -2.07 3.74 -17.42
N ILE A 62 -1.01 3.11 -16.91
CA ILE A 62 0.33 3.21 -17.47
C ILE A 62 0.34 2.38 -18.75
N ARG A 63 0.64 3.06 -19.85
CA ARG A 63 0.78 2.49 -21.19
C ARG A 63 2.02 3.10 -21.81
N VAL A 64 2.93 2.25 -22.26
CA VAL A 64 4.20 2.66 -22.87
C VAL A 64 4.28 2.15 -24.29
N LYS A 65 4.96 2.89 -25.16
CA LYS A 65 5.09 2.59 -26.59
C LYS A 65 5.72 1.22 -26.84
N LYS A 66 6.65 0.81 -25.97
CA LYS A 66 7.34 -0.48 -26.06
C LYS A 66 6.38 -1.68 -25.91
N TYR A 67 5.31 -1.52 -25.14
CA TYR A 67 4.36 -2.58 -24.79
C TYR A 67 2.91 -2.14 -25.08
N PRO A 68 2.51 -2.00 -26.36
CA PRO A 68 1.22 -1.40 -26.72
C PRO A 68 0.00 -2.22 -26.26
N TYR A 69 0.20 -3.50 -25.91
CA TYR A 69 -0.82 -4.45 -25.45
C TYR A 69 -0.99 -4.49 -23.93
N LEU A 70 -0.09 -3.85 -23.17
CA LEU A 70 -0.11 -3.85 -21.70
C LEU A 70 -0.78 -2.59 -21.13
N TRP A 71 -1.59 -2.81 -20.09
CA TRP A 71 -2.29 -1.76 -19.36
C TRP A 71 -2.14 -2.01 -17.86
N LEU A 72 -1.51 -1.08 -17.15
CA LEU A 72 -1.25 -1.22 -15.72
C LEU A 72 -1.92 -0.10 -14.92
N CYS A 73 -2.72 -0.48 -13.92
CA CYS A 73 -3.11 0.41 -12.84
C CYS A 73 -2.58 -0.15 -11.52
N TYR A 74 -1.83 0.65 -10.77
CA TYR A 74 -1.37 0.29 -9.43
C TYR A 74 -1.46 1.47 -8.45
N ASN A 75 -1.76 1.14 -7.20
CA ASN A 75 -1.60 2.03 -6.07
C ASN A 75 -0.44 1.48 -5.22
N GLY A 76 0.72 2.13 -5.27
CA GLY A 76 1.91 1.63 -4.60
C GLY A 76 3.15 2.50 -4.80
N GLU A 77 4.26 2.03 -4.23
CA GLU A 77 5.61 2.58 -4.36
C GLU A 77 6.58 1.39 -4.48
N ILE A 78 7.30 1.30 -5.59
CA ILE A 78 8.31 0.25 -5.85
C ILE A 78 9.71 0.82 -5.57
N TYR A 79 10.19 0.69 -4.34
CA TYR A 79 11.39 1.37 -3.85
C TYR A 79 12.69 0.95 -4.57
N ASN A 80 12.75 -0.29 -5.07
CA ASN A 80 13.91 -0.79 -5.80
C ASN A 80 13.86 -0.56 -7.33
N HIS A 81 12.87 0.18 -7.86
CA HIS A 81 12.67 0.32 -9.31
C HIS A 81 13.91 0.82 -10.06
N LYS A 82 14.63 1.82 -9.52
CA LYS A 82 15.83 2.38 -10.17
C LYS A 82 16.97 1.36 -10.28
N LYS A 83 17.16 0.54 -9.23
CA LYS A 83 18.20 -0.49 -9.23
C LYS A 83 17.89 -1.55 -10.27
N MET A 84 16.64 -2.00 -10.34
CA MET A 84 16.20 -2.99 -11.33
C MET A 84 16.29 -2.43 -12.75
N GLN A 85 15.86 -1.18 -12.95
CA GLN A 85 16.02 -0.49 -14.23
C GLN A 85 17.48 -0.49 -14.70
N GLN A 86 18.41 -0.13 -13.82
CA GLN A 86 19.84 -0.09 -14.15
C GLN A 86 20.41 -1.47 -14.41
N HIS A 87 20.09 -2.46 -13.56
CA HIS A 87 20.62 -3.82 -13.67
C HIS A 87 20.19 -4.53 -14.97
N PHE A 88 18.93 -4.33 -15.39
CA PHE A 88 18.41 -4.91 -16.63
C PHE A 88 18.50 -3.98 -17.84
N GLU A 89 19.10 -2.79 -17.67
CA GLU A 89 19.26 -1.77 -18.71
C GLU A 89 17.94 -1.40 -19.41
N PHE A 90 16.86 -1.28 -18.64
CA PHE A 90 15.55 -0.94 -19.17
C PHE A 90 15.45 0.55 -19.55
N GLU A 91 15.08 0.80 -20.79
CA GLU A 91 14.74 2.14 -21.28
C GLU A 91 13.29 2.48 -20.92
N TYR A 92 13.11 3.50 -20.08
CA TYR A 92 11.79 3.93 -19.63
C TYR A 92 11.20 5.01 -20.53
N GLN A 93 9.87 5.04 -20.62
CA GLN A 93 9.14 6.15 -21.24
C GLN A 93 8.73 7.22 -20.21
N THR A 94 8.41 6.82 -18.98
CA THR A 94 8.03 7.69 -17.87
C THR A 94 9.14 7.74 -16.83
N LYS A 95 8.91 8.43 -15.71
CA LYS A 95 9.79 8.42 -14.54
C LYS A 95 9.11 7.84 -13.30
N VAL A 96 7.90 7.29 -13.44
CA VAL A 96 7.15 6.67 -12.35
C VAL A 96 7.74 5.30 -12.01
N ASP A 97 7.80 4.99 -10.72
CA ASP A 97 8.40 3.75 -10.21
C ASP A 97 7.69 2.49 -10.74
N GLY A 98 6.36 2.54 -10.84
CA GLY A 98 5.55 1.40 -11.30
C GLY A 98 5.76 0.98 -12.75
N GLU A 99 6.42 1.77 -13.60
CA GLU A 99 6.76 1.34 -14.97
C GLU A 99 7.63 0.08 -14.96
N ILE A 100 8.42 -0.15 -13.90
CA ILE A 100 9.24 -1.36 -13.75
C ILE A 100 8.44 -2.66 -13.86
N ILE A 101 7.18 -2.64 -13.42
CA ILE A 101 6.28 -3.80 -13.45
C ILE A 101 6.04 -4.24 -14.90
N LEU A 102 5.93 -3.29 -15.84
CA LEU A 102 5.74 -3.59 -17.26
C LEU A 102 6.98 -4.25 -17.86
N HIS A 103 8.17 -3.70 -17.58
CA HIS A 103 9.43 -4.24 -18.12
C HIS A 103 9.76 -5.61 -17.56
N LEU A 104 9.55 -5.83 -16.25
CA LEU A 104 9.76 -7.13 -15.62
C LEU A 104 8.75 -8.16 -16.13
N TYR A 105 7.47 -7.77 -16.29
CA TYR A 105 6.43 -8.68 -16.76
C TYR A 105 6.71 -9.16 -18.19
N ASP A 106 7.03 -8.25 -19.09
CA ASP A 106 7.35 -8.59 -20.47
C ASP A 106 8.60 -9.50 -20.57
N LYS A 107 9.57 -9.32 -19.66
CA LYS A 107 10.81 -10.13 -19.61
C LYS A 107 10.60 -11.54 -19.03
N GLY A 108 9.80 -11.67 -17.96
CA GLY A 108 9.81 -12.86 -17.10
C GLY A 108 8.44 -13.37 -16.64
N GLY A 109 7.35 -12.73 -17.07
CA GLY A 109 6.00 -13.06 -16.62
C GLY A 109 5.70 -12.58 -15.20
N ILE A 110 4.48 -12.87 -14.74
CA ILE A 110 3.93 -12.28 -13.51
C ILE A 110 4.62 -12.76 -12.23
N GLU A 111 4.96 -14.04 -12.14
CA GLU A 111 5.54 -14.65 -10.94
C GLU A 111 6.94 -14.09 -10.65
N GLN A 112 7.80 -14.06 -11.67
CA GLN A 112 9.14 -13.49 -11.52
C GLN A 112 9.05 -11.99 -11.19
N THR A 113 8.13 -11.27 -11.83
CA THR A 113 7.92 -9.85 -11.59
C THR A 113 7.55 -9.56 -10.15
N ILE A 114 6.48 -10.18 -9.64
CA ILE A 114 5.92 -9.82 -8.34
C ILE A 114 6.87 -10.16 -7.19
N CYS A 115 7.66 -11.23 -7.32
CA CYS A 115 8.68 -11.63 -6.35
C CYS A 115 9.86 -10.66 -6.28
N MET A 116 10.11 -9.87 -7.34
CA MET A 116 11.22 -8.92 -7.43
C MET A 116 10.88 -7.50 -6.93
N LEU A 117 9.62 -7.25 -6.55
CA LEU A 117 9.19 -5.93 -6.09
C LEU A 117 9.50 -5.75 -4.60
N ASP A 118 10.45 -4.86 -4.28
CA ASP A 118 10.63 -4.30 -2.94
C ASP A 118 9.80 -3.03 -2.82
N GLY A 119 8.59 -3.17 -2.29
CA GLY A 119 7.61 -2.12 -2.34
C GLY A 119 6.32 -2.45 -1.62
N VAL A 120 5.40 -1.50 -1.65
CA VAL A 120 4.01 -1.69 -1.23
C VAL A 120 3.13 -1.41 -2.43
N PHE A 121 2.19 -2.29 -2.75
CA PHE A 121 1.45 -2.18 -4.00
C PHE A 121 0.17 -3.01 -3.98
N ALA A 122 -0.82 -2.48 -4.69
CA ALA A 122 -1.96 -3.22 -5.21
C ALA A 122 -2.07 -2.87 -6.69
N PHE A 123 -2.11 -3.87 -7.58
CA PHE A 123 -2.19 -3.63 -9.02
C PHE A 123 -3.20 -4.52 -9.73
N VAL A 124 -3.63 -4.01 -10.88
CA VAL A 124 -4.28 -4.77 -11.95
C VAL A 124 -3.49 -4.53 -13.24
N LEU A 125 -3.06 -5.61 -13.87
CA LEU A 125 -2.34 -5.61 -15.14
C LEU A 125 -3.16 -6.38 -16.16
N LEU A 126 -3.42 -5.77 -17.31
CA LEU A 126 -4.06 -6.42 -18.45
C LEU A 126 -3.04 -6.58 -19.57
N ASP A 127 -2.96 -7.80 -20.10
CA ASP A 127 -2.26 -8.14 -21.33
C ASP A 127 -3.27 -8.61 -22.39
N THR A 128 -3.47 -7.76 -23.40
CA THR A 128 -4.38 -8.04 -24.52
C THR A 128 -3.79 -8.94 -25.60
N ALA A 129 -2.47 -9.17 -25.62
CA ALA A 129 -1.81 -10.08 -26.54
C ALA A 129 -1.93 -11.52 -26.03
N THR A 130 -1.58 -11.76 -24.77
CA THR A 130 -1.68 -13.10 -24.14
C THR A 130 -3.07 -13.42 -23.59
N LYS A 131 -3.99 -12.44 -23.62
CA LYS A 131 -5.38 -12.57 -23.13
C LYS A 131 -5.43 -12.91 -21.65
N LYS A 132 -4.70 -12.13 -20.84
CA LYS A 132 -4.59 -12.33 -19.40
C LYS A 132 -4.88 -11.06 -18.62
N VAL A 133 -5.50 -11.23 -17.46
CA VAL A 133 -5.62 -10.21 -16.42
C VAL A 133 -4.90 -10.72 -15.19
N PHE A 134 -4.09 -9.88 -14.58
CA PHE A 134 -3.34 -10.19 -13.36
C PHE A 134 -3.74 -9.22 -12.26
N LEU A 135 -4.01 -9.76 -11.07
CA LEU A 135 -4.16 -9.00 -9.85
C LEU A 135 -2.96 -9.31 -8.96
N GLY A 136 -2.45 -8.32 -8.22
CA GLY A 136 -1.34 -8.54 -7.29
C GLY A 136 -1.38 -7.59 -6.11
N ARG A 137 -1.00 -8.09 -4.93
CA ARG A 137 -0.96 -7.30 -3.69
C ARG A 137 0.28 -7.63 -2.87
N ASP A 138 0.90 -6.60 -2.30
CA ASP A 138 2.15 -6.71 -1.54
C ASP A 138 2.06 -7.67 -0.35
N THR A 139 3.23 -8.12 0.11
CA THR A 139 3.41 -9.17 1.13
C THR A 139 2.55 -9.00 2.37
N TYR A 140 2.48 -7.78 2.91
CA TYR A 140 1.76 -7.49 4.16
C TYR A 140 0.41 -6.81 3.92
N GLY A 141 0.05 -6.55 2.65
CA GLY A 141 -1.23 -5.97 2.27
C GLY A 141 -1.32 -4.48 2.61
N VAL A 142 -0.19 -3.77 2.64
CA VAL A 142 -0.10 -2.35 3.01
C VAL A 142 -0.94 -1.49 2.06
N ARG A 143 -0.98 -1.82 0.77
CA ARG A 143 -1.91 -1.20 -0.17
C ARG A 143 -3.16 -2.07 -0.33
N PRO A 144 -4.38 -1.49 -0.18
CA PRO A 144 -5.60 -2.27 -0.20
C PRO A 144 -6.07 -2.60 -1.62
N LEU A 145 -6.69 -3.78 -1.75
CA LEU A 145 -7.35 -4.24 -2.96
C LEU A 145 -8.53 -5.14 -2.57
N PHE A 146 -9.67 -4.91 -3.21
CA PHE A 146 -10.89 -5.70 -3.11
C PHE A 146 -11.27 -6.17 -4.51
N LYS A 147 -11.93 -7.33 -4.58
CA LYS A 147 -12.49 -7.86 -5.80
C LYS A 147 -13.92 -8.32 -5.62
N ALA A 148 -14.64 -8.38 -6.73
CA ALA A 148 -15.91 -9.05 -6.89
C ALA A 148 -15.91 -9.77 -8.23
N MET A 149 -16.33 -11.04 -8.23
CA MET A 149 -16.37 -11.85 -9.44
C MET A 149 -17.65 -12.67 -9.49
N THR A 150 -18.30 -12.74 -10.65
CA THR A 150 -19.53 -13.51 -10.88
C THR A 150 -19.24 -14.79 -11.65
N GLU A 151 -20.21 -15.71 -11.65
CA GLU A 151 -20.09 -16.98 -12.39
C GLU A 151 -20.00 -16.80 -13.91
N ASP A 152 -20.66 -15.76 -14.47
CA ASP A 152 -20.58 -15.43 -15.90
C ASP A 152 -19.27 -14.74 -16.30
N GLY A 153 -18.38 -14.47 -15.33
CA GLY A 153 -17.05 -13.92 -15.58
C GLY A 153 -16.98 -12.39 -15.60
N PHE A 154 -17.93 -11.69 -14.98
CA PHE A 154 -17.74 -10.26 -14.67
C PHE A 154 -16.76 -10.14 -13.49
N LEU A 155 -15.74 -9.31 -13.65
CA LEU A 155 -14.77 -8.99 -12.61
C LEU A 155 -14.76 -7.49 -12.35
N ALA A 156 -14.86 -7.11 -11.08
CA ALA A 156 -14.67 -5.75 -10.61
C ALA A 156 -13.59 -5.73 -9.53
N VAL A 157 -12.65 -4.79 -9.63
CA VAL A 157 -11.58 -4.61 -8.64
C VAL A 157 -11.47 -3.15 -8.24
N CYS A 158 -11.17 -2.90 -6.97
CA CYS A 158 -11.07 -1.55 -6.43
C CYS A 158 -10.13 -1.50 -5.23
N SER A 159 -9.49 -0.35 -4.97
CA SER A 159 -8.72 -0.15 -3.73
C SER A 159 -9.56 -0.28 -2.47
N GLU A 160 -10.84 0.07 -2.50
CA GLU A 160 -11.76 0.07 -1.36
C GLU A 160 -13.10 -0.56 -1.76
N ALA A 161 -13.72 -1.34 -0.88
CA ALA A 161 -14.95 -2.05 -1.14
C ALA A 161 -16.11 -1.11 -1.52
N LYS A 162 -16.12 0.13 -1.00
CA LYS A 162 -17.11 1.18 -1.29
C LYS A 162 -17.21 1.54 -2.78
N GLY A 163 -16.15 1.28 -3.57
CA GLY A 163 -16.18 1.45 -5.03
C GLY A 163 -16.83 0.29 -5.80
N LEU A 164 -17.18 -0.80 -5.11
CA LEU A 164 -17.74 -2.04 -5.67
C LEU A 164 -19.17 -2.33 -5.19
N VAL A 165 -19.51 -2.03 -3.93
CA VAL A 165 -20.78 -2.46 -3.31
C VAL A 165 -22.04 -1.90 -3.99
N THR A 166 -21.93 -0.80 -4.72
CA THR A 166 -23.06 -0.21 -5.48
C THR A 166 -23.13 -0.66 -6.93
N LEU A 167 -22.19 -1.48 -7.39
CA LEU A 167 -22.21 -2.02 -8.75
C LEU A 167 -23.40 -2.97 -8.90
N LYS A 168 -24.05 -2.85 -10.06
CA LYS A 168 -25.12 -3.75 -10.48
C LYS A 168 -24.63 -4.54 -11.68
N HIS A 169 -25.03 -5.80 -11.73
CA HIS A 169 -24.68 -6.72 -12.79
C HIS A 169 -25.92 -7.55 -13.12
N SER A 170 -26.23 -7.76 -14.41
CA SER A 170 -27.55 -8.27 -14.83
C SER A 170 -27.83 -9.70 -14.35
N THR A 171 -26.78 -10.50 -14.17
CA THR A 171 -26.88 -11.92 -13.79
C THR A 171 -26.90 -12.15 -12.28
N THR A 172 -26.64 -11.14 -11.45
CA THR A 172 -26.64 -11.31 -9.99
C THR A 172 -27.35 -10.17 -9.25
N PRO A 173 -28.30 -10.48 -8.34
CA PRO A 173 -28.91 -9.48 -7.47
C PRO A 173 -27.95 -8.98 -6.37
N PHE A 174 -26.89 -9.73 -6.06
CA PHE A 174 -25.92 -9.40 -5.02
C PHE A 174 -24.50 -9.70 -5.47
N LEU A 175 -23.66 -8.66 -5.55
CA LEU A 175 -22.26 -8.80 -5.91
C LEU A 175 -21.42 -9.08 -4.65
N LYS A 176 -20.89 -10.30 -4.52
CA LYS A 176 -20.00 -10.66 -3.41
C LYS A 176 -18.67 -9.93 -3.55
N VAL A 177 -18.42 -8.99 -2.63
CA VAL A 177 -17.14 -8.26 -2.52
C VAL A 177 -16.28 -8.92 -1.44
N GLU A 178 -15.02 -9.16 -1.74
CA GLU A 178 -14.05 -9.73 -0.81
C GLU A 178 -12.68 -9.03 -0.91
N PRO A 179 -11.91 -8.96 0.20
CA PRO A 179 -10.53 -8.48 0.15
C PRO A 179 -9.67 -9.40 -0.72
N PHE A 180 -8.83 -8.83 -1.58
CA PHE A 180 -7.79 -9.59 -2.27
C PHE A 180 -6.64 -9.90 -1.31
N LEU A 181 -6.18 -11.14 -1.26
CA LEU A 181 -5.25 -11.62 -0.23
C LEU A 181 -3.86 -10.96 -0.34
N PRO A 182 -3.26 -10.51 0.79
CA PRO A 182 -1.87 -10.06 0.83
C PRO A 182 -0.87 -11.13 0.39
N GLY A 183 0.21 -10.74 -0.30
CA GLY A 183 1.26 -11.65 -0.75
C GLY A 183 0.79 -12.69 -1.77
N HIS A 184 -0.24 -12.36 -2.55
CA HIS A 184 -0.75 -13.19 -3.63
C HIS A 184 -0.77 -12.44 -4.96
N TYR A 185 -0.75 -13.22 -6.05
CA TYR A 185 -1.25 -12.78 -7.35
C TYR A 185 -2.34 -13.74 -7.85
N GLU A 186 -3.20 -13.25 -8.73
CA GLU A 186 -4.22 -14.05 -9.41
C GLU A 186 -4.08 -13.90 -10.91
N VAL A 187 -4.16 -15.01 -11.63
CA VAL A 187 -4.12 -15.07 -13.09
C VAL A 187 -5.53 -15.37 -13.58
N LEU A 188 -6.04 -14.54 -14.49
CA LEU A 188 -7.34 -14.76 -15.13
C LEU A 188 -7.20 -14.73 -16.65
N ASP A 189 -7.92 -15.62 -17.33
CA ASP A 189 -8.05 -15.60 -18.78
C ASP A 189 -9.06 -14.52 -19.21
N LEU A 190 -8.65 -13.63 -20.10
CA LEU A 190 -9.56 -12.72 -20.80
C LEU A 190 -10.24 -13.43 -21.97
N LYS A 191 -11.56 -13.55 -21.92
CA LYS A 191 -12.36 -14.17 -22.98
C LYS A 191 -12.65 -13.16 -24.10
N PRO A 192 -12.96 -13.62 -25.33
CA PRO A 192 -13.21 -12.72 -26.47
C PRO A 192 -14.33 -11.69 -26.26
N ASN A 193 -15.29 -12.00 -25.39
CA ASN A 193 -16.40 -11.11 -25.02
C ASN A 193 -16.06 -10.14 -23.85
N GLY A 194 -14.81 -10.09 -23.40
CA GLY A 194 -14.35 -9.24 -22.29
C GLY A 194 -14.56 -9.81 -20.89
N LYS A 195 -15.33 -10.89 -20.74
CA LYS A 195 -15.45 -11.62 -19.46
C LYS A 195 -14.13 -12.30 -19.11
N VAL A 196 -13.96 -12.69 -17.86
CA VAL A 196 -12.75 -13.36 -17.37
C VAL A 196 -13.06 -14.69 -16.69
N ALA A 197 -12.08 -15.59 -16.66
CA ALA A 197 -12.14 -16.81 -15.85
C ALA A 197 -10.86 -16.94 -15.03
N SER A 198 -10.98 -17.10 -13.71
CA SER A 198 -9.83 -17.32 -12.84
C SER A 198 -9.15 -18.65 -13.20
N VAL A 199 -7.83 -18.61 -13.34
CA VAL A 199 -6.98 -19.77 -13.64
C VAL A 199 -6.36 -20.27 -12.34
N GLU A 200 -5.71 -19.37 -11.61
CA GLU A 200 -5.04 -19.67 -10.36
C GLU A 200 -4.88 -18.42 -9.47
N MET A 201 -4.86 -18.66 -8.16
CA MET A 201 -4.50 -17.69 -7.13
C MET A 201 -3.28 -18.24 -6.40
N VAL A 202 -2.15 -17.54 -6.49
CA VAL A 202 -0.85 -18.04 -6.06
C VAL A 202 -0.28 -17.15 -4.96
N LYS A 203 0.16 -17.77 -3.87
CA LYS A 203 0.94 -17.11 -2.82
C LYS A 203 2.40 -17.04 -3.27
N TYR A 204 2.93 -15.83 -3.49
CA TYR A 204 4.29 -15.66 -4.01
C TYR A 204 5.34 -15.42 -2.91
N HIS A 205 4.88 -15.19 -1.67
CA HIS A 205 5.78 -14.86 -0.56
C HIS A 205 5.19 -15.33 0.79
N HIS A 206 5.95 -16.10 1.56
CA HIS A 206 5.71 -16.26 2.99
C HIS A 206 6.52 -15.22 3.77
N CYS A 207 5.98 -14.73 4.89
CA CYS A 207 6.65 -13.71 5.71
C CYS A 207 7.99 -14.18 6.34
N ARG A 208 8.31 -15.47 6.25
CA ARG A 208 9.56 -16.06 6.74
C ARG A 208 10.62 -16.24 5.66
N ASP A 209 10.21 -16.16 4.39
CA ASP A 209 11.11 -16.39 3.27
C ASP A 209 11.93 -15.12 3.04
N GLU A 210 13.18 -15.30 2.61
CA GLU A 210 13.94 -14.18 2.08
C GLU A 210 13.34 -13.79 0.73
N PRO A 211 12.92 -12.52 0.54
CA PRO A 211 12.30 -12.13 -0.71
C PRO A 211 13.31 -12.19 -1.86
N LEU A 212 12.86 -12.60 -3.05
CA LEU A 212 13.74 -12.74 -4.22
C LEU A 212 14.44 -11.42 -4.60
N HIS A 213 13.81 -10.27 -4.30
CA HIS A 213 14.41 -8.96 -4.51
C HIS A 213 15.67 -8.71 -3.67
N ALA A 214 15.89 -9.45 -2.57
CA ALA A 214 17.07 -9.31 -1.72
C ALA A 214 18.37 -9.55 -2.49
N LEU A 215 18.33 -10.38 -3.55
CA LEU A 215 19.45 -10.62 -4.46
C LEU A 215 19.94 -9.36 -5.18
N TYR A 216 19.06 -8.37 -5.34
CA TYR A 216 19.34 -7.10 -6.05
C TYR A 216 19.47 -5.92 -5.09
N ASP A 217 19.19 -6.14 -3.80
CA ASP A 217 19.38 -5.13 -2.78
C ASP A 217 20.84 -5.14 -2.32
N ASN A 218 21.62 -4.17 -2.83
CA ASN A 218 22.93 -3.84 -2.29
C ASN A 218 22.78 -3.27 -0.86
N VAL A 219 22.54 -4.15 0.12
CA VAL A 219 22.68 -3.84 1.55
C VAL A 219 24.17 -3.88 1.87
N GLU A 220 24.65 -2.98 2.73
CA GLU A 220 25.98 -3.12 3.32
C GLU A 220 26.15 -4.55 3.87
N LYS A 221 27.34 -5.14 3.71
CA LYS A 221 27.60 -6.54 4.05
C LYS A 221 27.11 -6.85 5.47
N LEU A 222 26.03 -7.63 5.56
CA LEU A 222 25.51 -8.08 6.84
C LEU A 222 26.53 -9.02 7.49
N PHE A 223 26.66 -8.89 8.81
CA PHE A 223 27.57 -9.73 9.57
C PHE A 223 26.89 -11.09 9.81
N PRO A 224 27.58 -12.22 9.53
CA PRO A 224 27.02 -13.55 9.76
C PRO A 224 26.93 -13.86 11.26
N GLY A 225 26.04 -14.76 11.63
CA GLY A 225 25.83 -15.17 13.02
C GLY A 225 24.69 -14.41 13.70
N PHE A 226 24.38 -14.83 14.94
CA PHE A 226 23.30 -14.29 15.75
C PHE A 226 23.82 -13.74 17.10
N GLU A 227 25.10 -13.39 17.17
CA GLU A 227 25.66 -12.69 18.33
C GLU A 227 24.95 -11.35 18.52
N ILE A 228 24.71 -10.96 19.78
CA ILE A 228 23.86 -9.82 20.09
C ILE A 228 24.31 -8.51 19.43
N GLU A 229 25.61 -8.24 19.36
CA GLU A 229 26.15 -7.04 18.71
C GLU A 229 26.03 -7.11 17.18
N THR A 230 26.20 -8.29 16.59
CA THR A 230 25.95 -8.56 15.17
C THR A 230 24.49 -8.26 14.83
N VAL A 231 23.54 -8.81 15.59
CA VAL A 231 22.10 -8.61 15.39
C VAL A 231 21.74 -7.13 15.52
N LYS A 232 22.17 -6.46 16.60
CA LYS A 232 21.94 -5.03 16.80
C LYS A 232 22.47 -4.20 15.63
N ASN A 233 23.65 -4.53 15.10
CA ASN A 233 24.24 -3.79 14.01
C ASN A 233 23.48 -4.00 12.70
N ASN A 234 23.16 -5.25 12.36
CA ASN A 234 22.36 -5.59 11.19
C ASN A 234 20.98 -4.92 11.22
N LEU A 235 20.30 -4.94 12.38
CA LEU A 235 19.00 -4.26 12.53
C LEU A 235 19.09 -2.75 12.31
N ARG A 236 20.13 -2.08 12.82
CA ARG A 236 20.34 -0.64 12.57
C ARG A 236 20.57 -0.36 11.08
N ILE A 237 21.41 -1.16 10.41
CA ILE A 237 21.67 -1.02 8.97
C ILE A 237 20.36 -1.18 8.18
N LEU A 238 19.62 -2.26 8.44
CA LEU A 238 18.38 -2.58 7.72
C LEU A 238 17.28 -1.54 7.98
N PHE A 239 17.12 -1.06 9.21
CA PHE A 239 16.13 -0.02 9.52
C PHE A 239 16.48 1.32 8.87
N ASN A 240 17.76 1.74 8.90
CA ASN A 240 18.22 2.92 8.16
C ASN A 240 17.94 2.77 6.66
N ASN A 241 18.22 1.60 6.08
CA ASN A 241 17.97 1.32 4.66
C ASN A 241 16.48 1.33 4.33
N ALA A 242 15.63 0.80 5.21
CA ALA A 242 14.17 0.80 5.05
C ALA A 242 13.61 2.23 5.01
N VAL A 243 14.10 3.12 5.87
CA VAL A 243 13.73 4.55 5.87
C VAL A 243 14.30 5.26 4.64
N LYS A 244 15.58 5.04 4.32
CA LYS A 244 16.27 5.67 3.19
C LYS A 244 15.61 5.36 1.85
N LYS A 245 15.26 4.10 1.59
CA LYS A 245 14.60 3.70 0.33
C LYS A 245 13.20 4.32 0.17
N ARG A 246 12.54 4.65 1.29
CA ARG A 246 11.22 5.31 1.34
C ARG A 246 11.28 6.83 1.18
N LEU A 247 12.47 7.42 1.05
CA LEU A 247 12.61 8.84 0.67
C LEU A 247 12.28 9.13 -0.81
N MET A 248 11.93 8.09 -1.58
CA MET A 248 11.57 8.17 -2.99
C MET A 248 10.25 8.94 -3.18
N THR A 249 10.33 10.25 -3.44
CA THR A 249 9.17 11.10 -3.70
C THR A 249 9.61 12.46 -4.26
N ASP A 250 8.76 13.07 -5.09
CA ASP A 250 8.85 14.47 -5.53
C ASP A 250 8.01 15.41 -4.65
N ARG A 251 7.45 14.89 -3.55
CA ARG A 251 6.55 15.59 -2.60
C ARG A 251 7.16 15.66 -1.20
N ARG A 252 6.69 16.63 -0.42
CA ARG A 252 7.14 16.80 0.96
C ARG A 252 6.80 15.58 1.83
N ILE A 253 7.79 15.17 2.61
CA ILE A 253 7.70 14.09 3.60
C ILE A 253 7.40 14.69 4.99
N GLY A 254 6.43 14.10 5.68
CA GLY A 254 6.12 14.32 7.10
C GLY A 254 6.12 13.00 7.88
N CYS A 255 5.89 13.07 9.18
CA CYS A 255 5.86 11.88 10.05
C CYS A 255 4.80 12.00 11.15
N LEU A 256 4.04 10.93 11.40
CA LEU A 256 3.28 10.80 12.64
C LEU A 256 4.25 10.53 13.79
N LEU A 257 4.05 11.22 14.92
CA LEU A 257 4.90 11.13 16.10
C LEU A 257 4.02 11.10 17.35
N SER A 258 3.84 9.91 17.93
CA SER A 258 3.03 9.71 19.16
C SER A 258 3.85 9.80 20.45
N GLY A 259 5.18 9.85 20.36
CA GLY A 259 6.07 9.74 21.52
C GLY A 259 6.32 8.31 22.01
N GLY A 260 5.58 7.33 21.49
CA GLY A 260 5.90 5.91 21.64
C GLY A 260 7.21 5.53 20.95
N LEU A 261 7.80 4.40 21.33
CA LEU A 261 9.14 3.99 20.85
C LEU A 261 9.21 3.93 19.31
N ASP A 262 8.21 3.33 18.67
CA ASP A 262 8.26 3.01 17.24
C ASP A 262 8.21 4.26 16.37
N SER A 263 7.22 5.13 16.61
CA SER A 263 7.09 6.40 15.90
C SER A 263 8.28 7.33 16.18
N SER A 264 8.86 7.27 17.38
CA SER A 264 10.07 8.03 17.75
C SER A 264 11.30 7.56 16.98
N LEU A 265 11.51 6.24 16.86
CA LEU A 265 12.60 5.67 16.07
C LEU A 265 12.46 6.01 14.59
N VAL A 266 11.24 5.93 14.04
CA VAL A 266 10.95 6.33 12.65
C VAL A 266 11.26 7.82 12.45
N ALA A 267 10.73 8.72 13.29
CA ALA A 267 10.92 10.16 13.14
C ALA A 267 12.39 10.57 13.25
N ALA A 268 13.12 10.05 14.24
CA ALA A 268 14.54 10.34 14.45
C ALA A 268 15.39 9.83 13.28
N THR A 269 15.15 8.61 12.82
CA THR A 269 15.87 8.00 11.69
C THR A 269 15.55 8.73 10.39
N LEU A 270 14.28 9.10 10.17
CA LEU A 270 13.83 9.86 9.02
C LEU A 270 14.54 11.21 8.95
N LEU A 271 14.57 11.98 10.04
CA LEU A 271 15.25 13.27 10.04
C LEU A 271 16.75 13.14 9.74
N LYS A 272 17.41 12.11 10.29
CA LYS A 272 18.81 11.80 9.97
C LYS A 272 18.97 11.55 8.46
N GLN A 273 18.13 10.69 7.88
CA GLN A 273 18.21 10.36 6.45
C GLN A 273 17.87 11.55 5.54
N LEU A 274 16.92 12.41 5.93
CA LEU A 274 16.61 13.66 5.21
C LEU A 274 17.80 14.63 5.20
N LYS A 275 18.51 14.77 6.34
CA LYS A 275 19.74 15.57 6.45
C LYS A 275 20.86 15.01 5.57
N GLU A 276 21.07 13.69 5.60
CA GLU A 276 22.05 13.01 4.74
C GLU A 276 21.73 13.19 3.25
N ALA A 277 20.44 13.17 2.87
CA ALA A 277 19.96 13.44 1.53
C ALA A 277 19.91 14.94 1.16
N ARG A 278 20.31 15.84 2.06
CA ARG A 278 20.32 17.30 1.89
C ARG A 278 18.96 17.89 1.51
N VAL A 279 17.89 17.31 2.05
CA VAL A 279 16.53 17.85 1.93
C VAL A 279 16.44 19.17 2.69
N GLN A 280 15.87 20.20 2.05
CA GLN A 280 15.94 21.59 2.53
C GLN A 280 14.75 22.00 3.42
N TYR A 281 13.60 21.35 3.28
CA TYR A 281 12.44 21.65 4.11
C TYR A 281 12.59 21.02 5.50
N PRO A 282 12.05 21.65 6.56
CA PRO A 282 12.01 21.02 7.88
C PRO A 282 11.06 19.83 7.88
N LEU A 283 11.43 18.76 8.60
CA LEU A 283 10.55 17.63 8.84
C LEU A 283 9.40 18.08 9.74
N GLN A 284 8.18 18.00 9.21
CA GLN A 284 6.97 18.23 9.99
C GLN A 284 6.59 16.94 10.71
N THR A 285 6.38 17.02 12.02
CA THR A 285 5.91 15.90 12.84
C THR A 285 4.55 16.21 13.42
N PHE A 286 3.68 15.21 13.49
CA PHE A 286 2.28 15.39 13.86
C PHE A 286 1.89 14.45 15.00
N ALA A 287 1.38 15.01 16.09
CA ALA A 287 0.79 14.28 17.20
C ALA A 287 -0.68 14.67 17.36
N ILE A 288 -1.54 13.74 17.77
CA ILE A 288 -2.95 14.01 18.07
C ILE A 288 -3.34 13.40 19.41
N GLY A 289 -4.13 14.12 20.18
CA GLY A 289 -4.60 13.67 21.49
C GLY A 289 -5.63 14.62 22.09
N MET A 290 -6.22 14.22 23.22
CA MET A 290 -6.92 15.16 24.08
C MET A 290 -5.92 16.04 24.84
N GLU A 291 -6.38 17.20 25.32
CA GLU A 291 -5.57 18.09 26.16
C GLU A 291 -4.95 17.31 27.34
N ASP A 292 -3.70 17.64 27.67
CA ASP A 292 -2.88 16.98 28.69
C ASP A 292 -2.63 15.47 28.50
N SER A 293 -2.84 14.93 27.29
CA SER A 293 -2.51 13.54 26.99
C SER A 293 -1.01 13.25 27.24
N PRO A 294 -0.66 12.15 27.93
CA PRO A 294 0.72 11.75 28.12
C PRO A 294 1.45 11.50 26.80
N ASP A 295 0.73 11.08 25.75
CA ASP A 295 1.29 10.87 24.42
C ASP A 295 1.73 12.19 23.76
N LEU A 296 0.96 13.27 23.94
CA LEU A 296 1.34 14.59 23.43
C LEU A 296 2.59 15.11 24.13
N LEU A 297 2.68 14.96 25.45
CA LEU A 297 3.88 15.33 26.20
C LEU A 297 5.11 14.51 25.79
N ALA A 298 4.93 13.21 25.49
CA ALA A 298 6.00 12.36 24.99
C ALA A 298 6.42 12.74 23.57
N ALA A 299 5.46 13.00 22.67
CA ALA A 299 5.72 13.46 21.31
C ALA A 299 6.51 14.77 21.29
N ARG A 300 6.13 15.74 22.13
CA ARG A 300 6.84 17.02 22.29
C ARG A 300 8.29 16.83 22.67
N LYS A 301 8.58 15.98 23.66
CA LYS A 301 9.97 15.68 24.09
C LYS A 301 10.81 15.12 22.94
N VAL A 302 10.23 14.23 22.14
CA VAL A 302 10.94 13.65 20.99
C VAL A 302 11.14 14.69 19.90
N ALA A 303 10.12 15.50 19.61
CA ALA A 303 10.20 16.57 18.64
C ALA A 303 11.27 17.61 18.99
N ASP A 304 11.34 18.03 20.26
CA ASP A 304 12.37 18.93 20.79
C ASP A 304 13.77 18.31 20.67
N HIS A 305 13.89 17.00 20.97
CA HIS A 305 15.16 16.28 20.88
C HIS A 305 15.69 16.20 19.45
N ILE A 306 14.84 15.90 18.47
CA ILE A 306 15.27 15.76 17.07
C ILE A 306 15.30 17.12 16.35
N GLY A 307 14.56 18.12 16.82
CA GLY A 307 14.43 19.43 16.20
C GLY A 307 13.50 19.43 14.98
N SER A 308 12.36 18.76 15.08
CA SER A 308 11.32 18.77 14.02
C SER A 308 10.38 19.97 14.15
N GLU A 309 9.75 20.39 13.05
CA GLU A 309 8.64 21.35 13.07
C GLU A 309 7.37 20.62 13.56
N HIS A 310 7.07 20.73 14.86
CA HIS A 310 6.06 19.91 15.51
C HIS A 310 4.68 20.55 15.53
N TYR A 311 3.67 19.74 15.21
CA TYR A 311 2.26 20.10 15.27
C TYR A 311 1.54 19.19 16.26
N GLU A 312 1.01 19.78 17.32
CA GLU A 312 0.11 19.11 18.25
C GLU A 312 -1.33 19.44 17.90
N VAL A 313 -2.11 18.42 17.58
CA VAL A 313 -3.51 18.55 17.22
C VAL A 313 -4.34 18.08 18.39
N LEU A 314 -5.13 19.00 18.95
CA LEU A 314 -6.09 18.69 19.98
C LEU A 314 -7.43 18.35 19.33
N PHE A 315 -8.04 17.25 19.77
CA PHE A 315 -9.43 16.94 19.44
C PHE A 315 -10.21 16.75 20.74
N ASN A 316 -11.50 17.11 20.72
CA ASN A 316 -12.38 16.89 21.86
C ASN A 316 -13.25 15.64 21.64
N SER A 317 -13.93 15.21 22.71
CA SER A 317 -14.79 14.01 22.67
C SER A 317 -15.95 14.14 21.68
N GLU A 318 -16.53 15.34 21.54
CA GLU A 318 -17.63 15.60 20.61
C GLU A 318 -17.18 15.44 19.16
N GLU A 319 -16.04 16.03 18.78
CA GLU A 319 -15.42 15.88 17.46
C GLU A 319 -15.11 14.42 17.16
N GLY A 320 -14.56 13.69 18.14
CA GLY A 320 -14.30 12.27 18.00
C GLY A 320 -15.57 11.44 17.75
N ILE A 321 -16.66 11.75 18.45
CA ILE A 321 -17.96 11.07 18.27
C ILE A 321 -18.60 11.43 16.93
N GLN A 322 -18.57 12.71 16.53
CA GLN A 322 -19.12 13.17 15.26
C GLN A 322 -18.41 12.54 14.05
N ALA A 323 -17.11 12.23 14.17
CA ALA A 323 -16.34 11.60 13.10
C ALA A 323 -16.62 10.09 12.92
N LEU A 324 -17.32 9.43 13.85
CA LEU A 324 -17.45 7.96 13.84
C LEU A 324 -18.06 7.39 12.55
N ASP A 325 -19.09 8.05 12.01
CA ASP A 325 -19.76 7.58 10.78
C ASP A 325 -18.81 7.63 9.57
N GLU A 326 -18.14 8.77 9.36
CA GLU A 326 -17.16 8.95 8.29
C GLU A 326 -15.95 8.02 8.44
N VAL A 327 -15.52 7.76 9.68
CA VAL A 327 -14.42 6.85 10.00
C VAL A 327 -14.79 5.41 9.66
N ILE A 328 -15.95 4.92 10.12
CA ILE A 328 -16.42 3.56 9.80
C ILE A 328 -16.63 3.40 8.30
N PHE A 329 -17.22 4.40 7.64
CA PHE A 329 -17.35 4.43 6.18
C PHE A 329 -16.00 4.34 5.47
N SER A 330 -14.98 5.05 5.97
CA SER A 330 -13.64 5.04 5.38
C SER A 330 -12.94 3.70 5.58
N LEU A 331 -13.05 3.11 6.78
CA LEU A 331 -12.40 1.87 7.19
C LEU A 331 -13.00 0.60 6.59
N GLU A 332 -14.32 0.60 6.35
CA GLU A 332 -15.06 -0.56 5.85
C GLU A 332 -15.01 -1.77 6.81
N THR A 333 -14.87 -1.51 8.12
CA THR A 333 -14.90 -2.52 9.18
C THR A 333 -15.63 -2.01 10.42
N TYR A 334 -16.06 -2.95 11.25
CA TYR A 334 -16.72 -2.72 12.54
C TYR A 334 -15.89 -3.21 13.73
N ASP A 335 -14.62 -3.59 13.52
CA ASP A 335 -13.73 -3.99 14.60
C ASP A 335 -13.50 -2.85 15.61
N ILE A 336 -13.72 -3.15 16.89
CA ILE A 336 -13.74 -2.15 17.97
C ILE A 336 -12.37 -1.49 18.14
N THR A 337 -11.29 -2.28 18.09
CA THR A 337 -9.92 -1.77 18.28
C THR A 337 -9.55 -0.83 17.14
N THR A 338 -9.85 -1.26 15.91
CA THR A 338 -9.58 -0.51 14.68
C THR A 338 -10.35 0.80 14.65
N VAL A 339 -11.66 0.78 14.90
CA VAL A 339 -12.51 2.00 14.87
C VAL A 339 -12.02 3.01 15.91
N ARG A 340 -11.72 2.57 17.14
CA ARG A 340 -11.23 3.46 18.21
C ARG A 340 -9.93 4.16 17.85
N ALA A 341 -8.93 3.41 17.38
CA ALA A 341 -7.63 3.98 17.01
C ALA A 341 -7.72 4.91 15.78
N SER A 342 -8.63 4.61 14.86
CA SER A 342 -8.71 5.32 13.58
C SER A 342 -9.37 6.69 13.66
N VAL A 343 -10.14 7.01 14.70
CA VAL A 343 -10.71 8.36 14.86
C VAL A 343 -9.60 9.41 14.92
N GLY A 344 -8.62 9.21 15.81
CA GLY A 344 -7.46 10.12 15.89
C GLY A 344 -6.67 10.14 14.59
N MET A 345 -6.39 8.98 14.00
CA MET A 345 -5.64 8.89 12.73
C MET A 345 -6.36 9.59 11.56
N TYR A 346 -7.69 9.54 11.52
CA TYR A 346 -8.51 10.23 10.53
C TYR A 346 -8.45 11.75 10.72
N LEU A 347 -8.66 12.23 11.94
CA LEU A 347 -8.67 13.65 12.27
C LEU A 347 -7.29 14.30 12.03
N ILE A 348 -6.19 13.64 12.41
CA ILE A 348 -4.84 14.14 12.13
C ILE A 348 -4.55 14.16 10.62
N SER A 349 -5.02 13.17 9.85
CA SER A 349 -4.86 13.17 8.39
C SER A 349 -5.61 14.34 7.74
N LYS A 350 -6.81 14.65 8.23
CA LYS A 350 -7.60 15.81 7.82
C LYS A 350 -6.87 17.11 8.14
N TYR A 351 -6.26 17.22 9.33
CA TYR A 351 -5.45 18.37 9.72
C TYR A 351 -4.23 18.54 8.81
N ILE A 352 -3.45 17.48 8.59
CA ILE A 352 -2.25 17.51 7.75
C ILE A 352 -2.61 18.02 6.35
N ARG A 353 -3.61 17.42 5.71
CA ARG A 353 -4.03 17.83 4.36
C ARG A 353 -4.53 19.28 4.30
N LYS A 354 -5.19 19.76 5.35
CA LYS A 354 -5.77 21.11 5.39
C LYS A 354 -4.72 22.19 5.66
N ASN A 355 -3.73 21.91 6.50
CA ASN A 355 -2.86 22.93 7.07
C ASN A 355 -1.41 22.85 6.59
N THR A 356 -0.99 21.77 5.94
CA THR A 356 0.37 21.59 5.45
C THR A 356 0.41 21.04 4.02
N ASP A 357 1.61 21.03 3.44
CA ASP A 357 1.93 20.42 2.16
C ASP A 357 2.64 19.05 2.31
N SER A 358 2.71 18.51 3.53
CA SER A 358 3.22 17.15 3.79
C SER A 358 2.25 16.11 3.22
N VAL A 359 2.72 15.32 2.26
CA VAL A 359 1.89 14.34 1.53
C VAL A 359 2.33 12.91 1.79
N VAL A 360 3.65 12.67 1.86
CA VAL A 360 4.18 11.35 2.21
C VAL A 360 4.38 11.31 3.72
N ILE A 361 3.51 10.58 4.42
CA ILE A 361 3.51 10.53 5.87
C ILE A 361 4.07 9.19 6.34
N PHE A 362 5.17 9.23 7.07
CA PHE A 362 5.76 8.07 7.73
C PHE A 362 5.04 7.78 9.04
N SER A 363 4.98 6.51 9.41
CA SER A 363 4.40 6.04 10.67
C SER A 363 5.09 4.74 11.11
N GLY A 364 4.80 4.30 12.33
CA GLY A 364 5.48 3.20 13.03
C GLY A 364 4.70 1.88 13.08
N GLU A 365 3.59 1.72 12.35
CA GLU A 365 2.81 0.48 12.39
C GLU A 365 3.62 -0.74 11.91
N GLY A 366 3.30 -1.91 12.47
CA GLY A 366 3.98 -3.17 12.18
C GLY A 366 5.11 -3.52 13.15
N SER A 367 5.58 -2.55 13.96
CA SER A 367 6.63 -2.79 14.95
C SER A 367 6.19 -3.79 16.01
N ASP A 368 5.07 -3.54 16.69
CA ASP A 368 4.55 -4.41 17.75
C ASP A 368 4.29 -5.85 17.27
N GLU A 369 3.76 -6.03 16.06
CA GLU A 369 3.54 -7.34 15.45
C GLU A 369 4.86 -8.08 15.19
N LEU A 370 5.87 -7.36 14.69
CA LEU A 370 7.17 -7.95 14.35
C LEU A 370 7.99 -8.28 15.60
N THR A 371 8.02 -7.38 16.57
CA THR A 371 8.87 -7.48 17.77
C THR A 371 8.16 -8.05 18.97
N GLN A 372 6.90 -8.47 18.84
CA GLN A 372 6.08 -8.99 19.93
C GLN A 372 5.90 -7.97 21.06
N GLY A 373 5.68 -6.69 20.69
CA GLY A 373 5.65 -5.55 21.63
C GLY A 373 4.37 -5.42 22.46
N TYR A 374 3.27 -6.06 22.04
CA TYR A 374 2.02 -6.04 22.80
C TYR A 374 2.16 -6.70 24.17
N ILE A 375 1.55 -6.09 25.20
CA ILE A 375 1.62 -6.50 26.61
C ILE A 375 1.31 -8.00 26.83
N TYR A 376 0.41 -8.58 26.02
CA TYR A 376 0.01 -9.98 26.16
C TYR A 376 1.14 -10.98 25.87
N PHE A 377 2.16 -10.61 25.09
CA PHE A 377 3.30 -11.49 24.81
C PHE A 377 4.12 -11.84 26.07
N HIS A 378 4.11 -10.97 27.10
CA HIS A 378 4.75 -11.27 28.38
C HIS A 378 4.11 -12.45 29.13
N LYS A 379 2.84 -12.75 28.86
CA LYS A 379 2.09 -13.81 29.55
C LYS A 379 2.35 -15.21 29.00
N ASP A 380 2.95 -15.33 27.82
CA ASP A 380 3.19 -16.62 27.17
C ASP A 380 4.48 -17.31 27.66
N TRP A 381 5.43 -16.53 28.21
CA TRP A 381 6.76 -17.05 28.57
C TRP A 381 6.89 -17.66 29.97
N ARG A 382 5.97 -17.37 30.91
CA ARG A 382 6.12 -17.80 32.33
C ARG A 382 5.19 -18.93 32.78
N GLY A 383 4.44 -19.60 31.89
CA GLY A 383 3.35 -20.46 32.38
C GLY A 383 2.77 -21.57 31.51
N ARG A 384 3.38 -22.00 30.40
CA ARG A 384 2.87 -23.19 29.65
C ARG A 384 3.96 -24.12 29.14
N LYS A 385 4.57 -24.90 30.05
CA LYS A 385 4.87 -26.30 29.71
C LYS A 385 3.55 -27.06 29.69
N LYS A 386 2.83 -27.01 28.56
CA LYS A 386 1.85 -28.01 28.05
C LYS A 386 0.98 -27.38 26.96
N ASN A 387 1.11 -27.95 25.77
CA ASN A 387 0.22 -27.87 24.60
C ASN A 387 0.05 -26.48 23.95
N CYS A 388 0.99 -26.16 23.05
CA CYS A 388 0.78 -25.17 22.01
C CYS A 388 -0.31 -25.66 21.04
N PHE A 389 -1.47 -25.01 21.05
CA PHE A 389 -2.61 -25.32 20.17
C PHE A 389 -2.45 -24.78 18.74
N VAL A 390 -1.37 -24.05 18.44
CA VAL A 390 -1.15 -23.38 17.15
C VAL A 390 -0.27 -24.22 16.20
N CYS A 391 0.31 -25.34 16.64
CA CYS A 391 1.11 -26.25 15.81
C CYS A 391 0.42 -27.59 15.46
N GLN A 392 -0.88 -27.79 15.75
CA GLN A 392 -1.57 -29.08 15.55
C GLN A 392 -2.63 -29.12 14.43
N LYS A 393 -2.64 -28.18 13.48
CA LYS A 393 -3.47 -28.28 12.26
C LYS A 393 -2.66 -28.41 10.97
N GLN A 394 -1.55 -29.12 11.03
CA GLN A 394 -0.89 -29.70 9.85
C GLN A 394 -0.48 -31.12 10.20
N ASN A 395 -1.46 -32.02 10.20
CA ASN A 395 -1.36 -33.46 9.92
C ASN A 395 -2.68 -34.13 10.34
N SER A 396 -3.65 -34.08 9.44
CA SER A 396 -4.76 -35.06 9.31
C SER A 396 -5.45 -34.86 7.97
#